data_AF-A0A8T5HAU9-F1
#
_entry.id   AF-A0A8T5HAU9-F1
#
_cell.length_a   1.000
_cell.length_b   1.000
_cell.length_c   1.000
_cell.angle_alpha   90.00
_cell.angle_beta   90.00
_cell.angle_gamma   90.00
#
_symmetry.space_group_name_H-M   'P 1'
#
loop_
_entity.id
_entity.type
_entity.pdbx_description
1 polymer ?
#
loop_
_entity_poly.entity_id
_entity_poly.type
_entity_poly.pdbx_seq_one_letter_code
_entity_poly.pdbx_strand_id
1 'polypeptide(L)'
;MVMDPETKRKIKDYILKEYNKGYTYNAIEKVLINSGYDKADVERLVREIVREPIKSRLIKGLPFLILSLIIIFGVILFVIFGLPKLSISECDTKDCFIKNANDCKASKFIVNDDGTLYEFITSGDCTLTKTITKVSSSEPEAIRDLFMDKSLVCQYEKSDFDDKWISTLLGGLEKCTGSLKEALYELTIAQYKQEVSI
;
A
#
# COMPACT_ATOMS: atom_id res chain seq x y z
N MET A 1 54.34 21.29 37.05
CA MET A 1 54.50 21.79 35.67
C MET A 1 53.11 22.20 35.19
N VAL A 2 52.93 23.34 34.51
CA VAL A 2 51.60 23.73 34.02
C VAL A 2 51.36 23.02 32.69
N MET A 3 50.35 22.15 32.62
CA MET A 3 49.94 21.50 31.38
C MET A 3 49.54 22.53 30.34
N ASP A 4 50.08 22.43 29.13
CA ASP A 4 49.75 23.36 28.05
C ASP A 4 48.29 23.17 27.58
N PRO A 5 47.64 24.24 27.06
CA PRO A 5 46.23 24.18 26.67
C PRO A 5 45.91 23.15 25.56
N GLU A 6 46.85 22.87 24.67
CA GLU A 6 46.64 21.93 23.57
C GLU A 6 46.63 20.49 24.09
N THR A 7 47.60 20.14 24.94
CA THR A 7 47.66 18.86 25.64
C THR A 7 46.43 18.66 26.53
N LYS A 8 46.01 19.68 27.27
CA LYS A 8 44.77 19.66 28.06
C LYS A 8 43.57 19.30 27.19
N ARG A 9 43.44 19.92 26.00
CA ARG A 9 42.35 19.61 25.05
C ARG A 9 42.42 18.16 24.56
N LYS A 10 43.60 17.68 24.13
CA LYS A 10 43.78 16.31 23.63
C LYS A 10 43.42 15.27 24.70
N ILE A 11 43.82 15.49 25.95
CA ILE A 11 43.49 14.59 27.06
C ILE A 11 41.99 14.61 27.35
N LYS A 12 41.34 15.79 27.37
CA LYS A 12 39.88 15.87 27.52
C LYS A 12 39.14 15.09 26.43
N ASP A 13 39.55 15.25 25.17
CA ASP A 13 38.96 14.55 24.04
C ASP A 13 39.15 13.03 24.15
N TYR A 14 40.33 12.59 24.57
CA TYR A 14 40.63 11.18 24.82
C TYR A 14 39.75 10.60 25.94
N ILE A 15 39.65 11.29 27.08
CA ILE A 15 38.83 10.86 28.23
C ILE A 15 37.36 10.69 27.80
N LEU A 16 36.79 11.68 27.10
CA LEU A 16 35.41 11.62 26.61
C LEU A 16 35.21 10.50 25.60
N LYS A 17 36.18 10.28 24.70
CA LYS A 17 36.12 9.21 23.70
C LYS A 17 36.11 7.83 24.34
N GLU A 18 37.02 7.55 25.27
CA GLU A 18 37.08 6.24 25.93
C GLU A 18 35.91 6.03 26.90
N TYR A 19 35.45 7.07 27.59
CA TYR A 19 34.24 6.99 28.40
C TYR A 19 33.00 6.59 27.57
N ASN A 20 32.82 7.18 26.37
CA ASN A 20 31.73 6.83 25.46
C ASN A 20 31.83 5.40 24.89
N LYS A 21 33.00 4.75 24.99
CA LYS A 21 33.17 3.32 24.67
C LYS A 21 32.86 2.39 25.85
N GLY A 22 32.54 2.93 27.02
CA GLY A 22 32.18 2.17 28.22
C GLY A 22 33.30 2.00 29.25
N TYR A 23 34.46 2.67 29.10
CA TYR A 23 35.52 2.62 30.11
C TYR A 23 35.21 3.50 31.31
N THR A 24 35.59 3.04 32.51
CA THR A 24 35.46 3.83 33.75
C THR A 24 36.55 4.91 33.82
N TYR A 25 36.26 6.05 34.45
CA TYR A 25 37.26 7.12 34.64
C TYR A 25 38.55 6.61 35.30
N ASN A 26 38.44 5.77 36.33
CA ASN A 26 39.60 5.19 37.01
C ASN A 26 40.51 4.36 36.08
N ALA A 27 39.95 3.66 35.09
CA ALA A 27 40.74 2.91 34.11
C ALA A 27 41.47 3.86 33.15
N ILE A 28 40.78 4.91 32.69
CA ILE A 28 41.34 5.93 31.80
C ILE A 28 42.46 6.72 32.49
N GLU A 29 42.27 7.10 33.77
CA GLU A 29 43.28 7.76 34.59
C GLU A 29 44.58 6.95 34.67
N LYS A 30 44.46 5.63 34.96
CA LYS A 30 45.62 4.73 35.03
C LYS A 30 46.39 4.68 33.71
N VAL A 31 45.70 4.63 32.57
CA VAL A 31 46.36 4.62 31.26
C VAL A 31 47.13 5.91 31.03
N LEU A 32 46.54 7.07 31.31
CA LEU A 32 47.20 8.36 31.14
C LEU A 32 48.42 8.51 32.05
N ILE A 33 48.30 8.09 33.32
CA ILE A 33 49.43 8.13 34.27
C ILE A 33 50.56 7.21 33.78
N ASN A 34 50.24 6.00 33.31
CA ASN A 34 51.22 5.06 32.76
C ASN A 34 51.86 5.56 31.45
N SER A 35 51.18 6.42 30.70
CA SER A 35 51.71 7.11 29.51
C SER A 35 52.61 8.31 29.85
N GLY A 36 52.84 8.60 31.13
CA GLY A 36 53.77 9.65 31.59
C GLY A 36 53.13 11.00 31.89
N TYR A 37 51.79 11.10 31.93
CA TYR A 37 51.10 12.32 32.35
C TYR A 37 51.11 12.48 33.88
N ASP A 38 51.21 13.72 34.35
CA ASP A 38 51.17 14.03 35.78
C ASP A 38 49.82 13.65 36.40
N LYS A 39 49.87 12.90 37.51
CA LYS A 39 48.69 12.37 38.20
C LYS A 39 47.74 13.49 38.66
N ALA A 40 48.26 14.57 39.22
CA ALA A 40 47.44 15.64 39.79
C ALA A 40 46.70 16.42 38.69
N ASP A 41 47.33 16.58 37.54
CA ASP A 41 46.70 17.21 36.37
C ASP A 41 45.62 16.31 35.76
N VAL A 42 45.88 15.00 35.61
CA VAL A 42 44.89 14.04 35.09
C VAL A 42 43.65 13.99 35.99
N GLU A 43 43.82 13.84 37.31
CA GLU A 43 42.70 13.83 38.27
C GLU A 43 41.92 15.15 38.26
N ARG A 44 42.59 16.29 38.02
CA ARG A 44 41.91 17.59 37.90
C ARG A 44 41.04 17.63 36.65
N LEU A 45 41.53 17.13 35.51
CA LEU A 45 40.77 17.08 34.26
C LEU A 45 39.57 16.15 34.34
N VAL A 46 39.73 14.98 34.95
CA VAL A 46 38.60 14.06 35.16
C VAL A 46 37.55 14.71 36.04
N ARG A 47 37.94 15.34 37.16
CA ARG A 47 36.99 16.09 38.01
C ARG A 47 36.30 17.23 37.27
N GLU A 48 37.02 17.94 36.39
CA GLU A 48 36.45 19.00 35.56
C GLU A 48 35.38 18.43 34.61
N ILE A 49 35.66 17.31 33.94
CA ILE A 49 34.72 16.62 33.04
C ILE A 49 33.51 16.07 33.80
N VAL A 50 33.70 15.45 34.96
CA VAL A 50 32.62 14.90 35.78
C VAL A 50 31.71 15.99 36.33
N ARG A 51 32.27 17.18 36.63
CA ARG A 51 31.51 18.33 37.14
C ARG A 51 30.84 19.14 36.05
N GLU A 52 31.36 19.15 34.83
CA GLU A 52 30.65 19.75 33.71
C GLU A 52 29.33 18.97 33.55
N PRO A 53 28.16 19.57 33.86
CA PRO A 53 26.91 18.90 33.60
C PRO A 53 26.95 18.56 32.12
N ILE A 54 26.68 17.30 31.80
CA ILE A 54 26.49 16.86 30.42
C ILE A 54 25.30 17.69 29.92
N LYS A 55 25.57 18.91 29.46
CA LYS A 55 24.67 19.72 28.66
C LYS A 55 24.54 18.84 27.44
N SER A 56 23.51 18.00 27.50
CA SER A 56 23.10 17.08 26.47
C SER A 56 23.40 17.79 25.18
N ARG A 57 24.32 17.22 24.38
CA ARG A 57 24.29 17.44 22.93
C ARG A 57 22.93 16.89 22.51
N LEU A 58 21.90 17.68 22.79
CA LEU A 58 20.51 17.42 22.58
C LEU A 58 20.38 17.51 21.07
N ILE A 59 20.58 16.34 20.48
CA ILE A 59 20.25 15.87 19.15
C ILE A 59 19.62 17.00 18.32
N LYS A 60 20.46 17.79 17.63
CA LYS A 60 20.01 18.82 16.67
C LYS A 60 19.23 18.23 15.47
N GLY A 61 18.98 16.92 15.44
CA GLY A 61 18.16 16.21 14.45
C GLY A 61 16.78 15.72 14.94
N LEU A 62 16.47 15.80 16.25
CA LEU A 62 15.17 15.37 16.77
C LEU A 62 13.96 16.15 16.20
N PRO A 63 14.02 17.49 16.00
CA PRO A 63 12.87 18.19 15.42
C PRO A 63 12.64 17.84 13.94
N PHE A 64 13.68 17.40 13.22
CA PHE A 64 13.56 17.02 11.81
C PHE A 64 12.83 15.68 11.63
N LEU A 65 13.09 14.70 12.51
CA LEU A 65 12.39 13.41 12.48
C LEU A 65 10.90 13.54 12.79
N ILE A 66 10.53 14.40 13.75
CA ILE A 66 9.13 14.63 14.12
C ILE A 66 8.37 15.30 12.96
N LEU A 67 8.98 16.29 12.30
CA LEU A 67 8.37 16.97 11.16
C LEU A 67 8.12 16.01 9.98
N SER A 68 9.08 15.12 9.69
CA SER A 68 8.93 14.10 8.65
C SER A 68 7.76 13.14 8.94
N LEU A 69 7.63 12.68 10.19
CA LEU A 69 6.52 11.80 10.58
C LEU A 69 5.15 12.47 10.45
N ILE A 70 5.04 13.76 10.78
CA ILE A 70 3.79 14.52 10.62
C ILE A 70 3.36 14.61 9.16
N ILE A 71 4.32 14.85 8.24
CA ILE A 71 4.04 14.91 6.81
C ILE A 71 3.56 13.56 6.28
N ILE A 72 4.27 12.48 6.63
CA ILE A 72 3.90 11.11 6.21
C ILE A 72 2.51 10.77 6.74
N PHE A 73 2.23 11.06 8.00
CA PHE A 73 0.92 10.83 8.59
C PHE A 73 -0.18 11.66 7.91
N GLY A 74 0.10 12.92 7.57
CA GLY A 74 -0.82 13.78 6.83
C GLY A 74 -1.15 13.24 5.44
N VAL A 75 -0.18 12.71 4.70
CA VAL A 75 -0.40 12.06 3.40
C VAL A 75 -1.26 10.81 3.56
N ILE A 76 -0.98 9.98 4.56
CA ILE A 76 -1.78 8.77 4.84
C ILE A 76 -3.22 9.14 5.16
N LEU A 77 -3.44 10.14 6.02
CA LEU A 77 -4.79 10.62 6.33
C LEU A 77 -5.49 11.20 5.10
N PHE A 78 -4.78 11.94 4.25
CA PHE A 78 -5.34 12.47 3.02
C PHE A 78 -5.77 11.37 2.05
N VAL A 79 -5.00 10.29 1.91
CA VAL A 79 -5.37 9.15 1.06
C VAL A 79 -6.59 8.41 1.62
N ILE A 80 -6.68 8.24 2.95
CA ILE A 80 -7.78 7.52 3.60
C ILE A 80 -9.08 8.35 3.61
N PHE A 81 -9.00 9.66 3.86
CA PHE A 81 -10.16 10.52 4.10
C PHE A 81 -10.45 11.53 2.99
N GLY A 82 -9.43 11.92 2.21
CA GLY A 82 -9.52 12.98 1.21
C GLY A 82 -9.97 12.51 -0.18
N LEU A 83 -9.90 11.20 -0.46
CA LEU A 83 -10.47 10.67 -1.68
C LEU A 83 -12.00 10.62 -1.53
N PRO A 84 -12.77 11.30 -2.40
CA PRO A 84 -14.21 11.17 -2.40
C PRO A 84 -14.53 9.69 -2.59
N LYS A 85 -15.18 9.08 -1.60
CA LYS A 85 -15.69 7.71 -1.76
C LYS A 85 -16.58 7.74 -2.98
N LEU A 86 -16.17 7.06 -4.06
CA LEU A 86 -17.06 6.82 -5.19
C LEU A 86 -18.29 6.11 -4.62
N SER A 87 -19.37 6.85 -4.48
CA SER A 87 -20.64 6.31 -4.03
C SER A 87 -21.20 5.50 -5.18
N ILE A 88 -20.96 4.19 -5.15
CA ILE A 88 -21.59 3.24 -6.06
C ILE A 88 -23.06 3.13 -5.62
N SER A 89 -23.99 3.48 -6.50
CA SER A 89 -25.42 3.28 -6.26
C SER A 89 -25.76 1.81 -6.43
N GLU A 90 -26.22 1.14 -5.37
CA GLU A 90 -26.81 -0.19 -5.50
C GLU A 90 -28.17 -0.08 -6.22
N CYS A 91 -28.41 -0.96 -7.20
CA CYS A 91 -29.67 -1.05 -7.93
C CYS A 91 -30.29 -2.44 -7.72
N ASP A 92 -31.55 -2.48 -7.33
CA ASP A 92 -32.30 -3.74 -7.17
C ASP A 92 -33.00 -4.20 -8.47
N THR A 93 -33.07 -3.32 -9.47
CA THR A 93 -33.79 -3.58 -10.73
C THR A 93 -32.93 -3.30 -11.96
N LYS A 94 -33.22 -4.02 -13.05
CA LYS A 94 -32.60 -3.81 -14.37
C LYS A 94 -32.75 -2.36 -14.83
N ASP A 95 -33.94 -1.78 -14.68
CA ASP A 95 -34.24 -0.41 -15.13
C ASP A 95 -33.46 0.65 -14.34
N CYS A 96 -33.27 0.45 -13.02
CA CYS A 96 -32.41 1.32 -12.20
C CYS A 96 -30.99 1.34 -12.75
N PHE A 97 -30.45 0.15 -13.04
CA PHE A 97 -29.08 0.00 -13.51
C PHE A 97 -28.90 0.62 -14.90
N ILE A 98 -29.79 0.32 -15.85
CA ILE A 98 -29.76 0.89 -17.21
C ILE A 98 -29.84 2.41 -17.17
N LYS A 99 -30.71 2.98 -16.31
CA LYS A 99 -30.82 4.43 -16.16
C LYS A 99 -29.51 5.05 -15.66
N ASN A 100 -28.89 4.45 -14.63
CA ASN A 100 -27.60 4.91 -14.12
C ASN A 100 -26.47 4.75 -15.14
N ALA A 101 -26.46 3.64 -15.89
CA ALA A 101 -25.48 3.37 -16.92
C ALA A 101 -25.57 4.39 -18.07
N ASN A 102 -26.78 4.68 -18.55
CA ASN A 102 -26.99 5.73 -19.57
C ASN A 102 -26.54 7.12 -19.12
N ASP A 103 -26.59 7.41 -17.82
CA ASP A 103 -26.06 8.63 -17.21
C ASP A 103 -24.55 8.56 -16.92
N CYS A 104 -23.89 7.43 -17.19
CA CYS A 104 -22.52 7.09 -16.81
C CYS A 104 -22.27 7.33 -15.31
N LYS A 105 -23.22 6.93 -14.47
CA LYS A 105 -23.10 6.97 -13.01
C LYS A 105 -22.56 5.64 -12.51
N ALA A 106 -21.77 5.70 -11.44
CA ALA A 106 -21.30 4.50 -10.77
C ALA A 106 -22.47 3.76 -10.13
N SER A 107 -22.74 2.52 -10.56
CA SER A 107 -23.82 1.72 -10.01
C SER A 107 -23.50 0.23 -10.04
N LYS A 108 -24.19 -0.54 -9.20
CA LYS A 108 -24.02 -1.99 -9.08
C LYS A 108 -25.38 -2.69 -9.19
N PHE A 109 -25.40 -3.81 -9.89
CA PHE A 109 -26.57 -4.67 -10.05
C PHE A 109 -26.13 -6.13 -10.00
N ILE A 110 -26.83 -6.95 -9.22
CA ILE A 110 -26.55 -8.38 -9.10
C ILE A 110 -27.74 -9.17 -9.64
N VAL A 111 -27.46 -10.15 -10.51
CA VAL A 111 -28.46 -11.07 -11.05
C VAL A 111 -28.09 -12.49 -10.65
N ASN A 112 -29.07 -13.26 -10.21
CA ASN A 112 -28.98 -14.69 -10.01
C ASN A 112 -29.74 -15.39 -11.14
N ASP A 113 -29.03 -16.16 -11.96
CA ASP A 113 -29.61 -16.99 -13.01
C ASP A 113 -29.20 -18.44 -12.77
N ASP A 114 -30.18 -19.27 -12.43
CA ASP A 114 -30.03 -20.69 -12.08
C ASP A 114 -28.88 -21.01 -11.10
N GLY A 115 -28.68 -20.16 -10.08
CA GLY A 115 -27.65 -20.32 -9.05
C GLY A 115 -26.29 -19.71 -9.39
N THR A 116 -26.12 -19.19 -10.61
CA THR A 116 -24.95 -18.42 -11.03
C THR A 116 -25.18 -16.92 -10.76
N LEU A 117 -24.25 -16.28 -10.05
CA LEU A 117 -24.33 -14.85 -9.71
C LEU A 117 -23.47 -14.01 -10.64
N TYR A 118 -24.12 -13.09 -11.34
CA TYR A 118 -23.50 -12.08 -12.17
C TYR A 118 -23.53 -10.75 -11.42
N GLU A 119 -22.37 -10.13 -11.27
CA GLU A 119 -22.23 -8.76 -10.78
C GLU A 119 -21.94 -7.83 -11.96
N PHE A 120 -22.76 -6.80 -12.10
CA PHE A 120 -22.60 -5.73 -13.09
C PHE A 120 -22.27 -4.43 -12.37
N ILE A 121 -21.18 -3.78 -12.76
CA ILE A 121 -20.75 -2.50 -12.21
C ILE A 121 -20.56 -1.50 -13.35
N THR A 122 -21.21 -0.35 -13.27
CA THR A 122 -20.88 0.80 -14.12
C THR A 122 -19.97 1.76 -13.36
N SER A 123 -19.08 2.46 -14.05
CA SER A 123 -18.26 3.55 -13.50
C SER A 123 -18.55 4.89 -14.18
N GLY A 124 -17.98 5.97 -13.61
CA GLY A 124 -18.20 7.35 -14.03
C GLY A 124 -17.78 7.70 -15.46
N ASP A 125 -16.99 6.82 -16.08
CA ASP A 125 -16.38 6.95 -17.40
C ASP A 125 -17.07 6.11 -18.47
N CYS A 126 -18.34 5.74 -18.26
CA CYS A 126 -19.13 4.92 -19.19
C CYS A 126 -18.48 3.54 -19.46
N THR A 127 -17.93 2.93 -18.41
CA THR A 127 -17.41 1.57 -18.45
C THR A 127 -18.36 0.63 -17.72
N LEU A 128 -18.65 -0.52 -18.32
CA LEU A 128 -19.36 -1.65 -17.69
C LEU A 128 -18.35 -2.74 -17.36
N THR A 129 -18.35 -3.20 -16.12
CA THR A 129 -17.65 -4.42 -15.69
C THR A 129 -18.69 -5.48 -15.37
N LYS A 130 -18.54 -6.68 -15.94
CA LYS A 130 -19.37 -7.85 -15.65
C LYS A 130 -18.49 -8.94 -15.08
N THR A 131 -18.84 -9.45 -13.91
CA THR A 131 -18.07 -10.46 -13.18
C THR A 131 -18.97 -11.63 -12.79
N ILE A 132 -18.49 -12.86 -12.96
CA ILE A 132 -19.16 -14.04 -12.41
C ILE A 132 -18.61 -14.28 -11.01
N THR A 133 -19.40 -13.92 -9.99
CA THR A 133 -18.98 -14.00 -8.58
C THR A 133 -19.32 -15.35 -7.94
N LYS A 134 -20.18 -16.12 -8.59
CA LYS A 134 -20.54 -17.48 -8.19
C LYS A 134 -21.03 -18.24 -9.41
N VAL A 135 -20.62 -19.49 -9.54
CA VAL A 135 -21.17 -20.43 -10.52
C VAL A 135 -22.05 -21.44 -9.79
N SER A 136 -23.14 -21.88 -10.42
CA SER A 136 -24.03 -22.90 -9.85
C SER A 136 -23.27 -24.17 -9.47
N SER A 137 -23.67 -24.80 -8.36
CA SER A 137 -23.06 -26.06 -7.91
C SER A 137 -23.45 -27.27 -8.75
N SER A 138 -24.46 -27.13 -9.62
CA SER A 138 -24.82 -28.15 -10.62
C SER A 138 -23.84 -28.22 -11.79
N GLU A 139 -23.04 -27.17 -12.00
CA GLU A 139 -22.06 -27.13 -13.09
C GLU A 139 -20.86 -28.03 -12.81
N PRO A 140 -20.30 -28.69 -13.84
CA PRO A 140 -19.05 -29.44 -13.72
C PRO A 140 -17.92 -28.56 -13.19
N GLU A 141 -16.99 -29.16 -12.44
CA GLU A 141 -15.82 -28.46 -11.87
C GLU A 141 -15.04 -27.67 -12.93
N ALA A 142 -14.82 -28.26 -14.11
CA ALA A 142 -14.15 -27.58 -15.22
C ALA A 142 -14.87 -26.31 -15.69
N ILE A 143 -16.21 -26.26 -15.67
CA ILE A 143 -16.99 -25.08 -16.04
C ILE A 143 -16.92 -24.03 -14.94
N ARG A 144 -16.99 -24.46 -13.68
CA ARG A 144 -16.82 -23.56 -12.52
C ARG A 144 -15.46 -22.87 -12.57
N ASP A 145 -14.37 -23.62 -12.77
CA ASP A 145 -13.02 -23.07 -12.81
C ASP A 145 -12.80 -22.16 -14.02
N LEU A 146 -13.47 -22.45 -15.14
CA LEU A 146 -13.41 -21.63 -16.35
C LEU A 146 -14.03 -20.25 -16.13
N PHE A 147 -15.10 -20.14 -15.33
CA PHE A 147 -15.90 -18.91 -15.20
C PHE A 147 -15.79 -18.17 -13.86
N MET A 148 -15.45 -18.85 -12.77
CA MET A 148 -15.39 -18.25 -11.44
C MET A 148 -14.40 -17.07 -11.40
N ASP A 149 -14.86 -15.95 -10.84
CA ASP A 149 -14.11 -14.69 -10.68
C ASP A 149 -13.58 -14.08 -12.00
N LYS A 150 -14.03 -14.59 -13.16
CA LYS A 150 -13.72 -14.00 -14.45
C LYS A 150 -14.57 -12.76 -14.66
N SER A 151 -13.96 -11.77 -15.29
CA SER A 151 -14.62 -10.52 -15.62
C SER A 151 -14.35 -10.08 -17.06
N LEU A 152 -15.26 -9.26 -17.56
CA LEU A 152 -15.08 -8.49 -18.79
C LEU A 152 -15.42 -7.02 -18.55
N VAL A 153 -14.82 -6.18 -19.36
CA VAL A 153 -14.95 -4.73 -19.33
C VAL A 153 -15.41 -4.27 -20.71
N CYS A 154 -16.51 -3.52 -20.78
CA CYS A 154 -17.06 -2.96 -22.00
C CYS A 154 -17.08 -1.44 -21.89
N GLN A 155 -16.57 -0.77 -22.92
CA GLN A 155 -16.64 0.68 -23.07
C GLN A 155 -17.90 1.04 -23.87
N TYR A 156 -18.60 2.09 -23.44
CA TYR A 156 -19.80 2.58 -24.11
C TYR A 156 -19.91 4.10 -24.09
N GLU A 157 -20.79 4.63 -24.93
CA GLU A 157 -21.05 6.07 -24.99
C GLU A 157 -22.24 6.44 -24.10
N LYS A 158 -22.24 7.67 -23.57
CA LYS A 158 -23.34 8.16 -22.73
C LYS A 158 -24.66 8.10 -23.50
N SER A 159 -25.70 7.56 -22.87
CA SER A 159 -27.03 7.29 -23.46
C SER A 159 -27.07 6.20 -24.55
N ASP A 160 -25.97 5.46 -24.77
CA ASP A 160 -25.88 4.34 -25.72
C ASP A 160 -25.62 3.01 -24.98
N PHE A 161 -26.19 2.84 -23.78
CA PHE A 161 -26.07 1.59 -23.04
C PHE A 161 -26.97 0.52 -23.66
N ASP A 162 -26.39 -0.56 -24.18
CA ASP A 162 -27.14 -1.68 -24.77
C ASP A 162 -27.64 -2.65 -23.67
N ASP A 163 -28.96 -2.83 -23.60
CA ASP A 163 -29.60 -3.70 -22.61
C ASP A 163 -29.26 -5.19 -22.81
N LYS A 164 -28.73 -5.56 -23.98
CA LYS A 164 -28.23 -6.90 -24.29
C LYS A 164 -27.01 -7.28 -23.47
N TRP A 165 -26.20 -6.32 -23.02
CA TRP A 165 -25.00 -6.57 -22.22
C TRP A 165 -25.29 -7.21 -20.86
N ILE A 166 -26.47 -6.92 -20.32
CA ILE A 166 -26.92 -7.44 -19.02
C ILE A 166 -28.02 -8.49 -19.13
N SER A 167 -28.72 -8.58 -20.26
CA SER A 167 -29.76 -9.59 -20.48
C SER A 167 -29.26 -10.86 -21.17
N THR A 168 -28.08 -10.80 -21.80
CA THR A 168 -27.48 -11.95 -22.47
C THR A 168 -26.03 -12.14 -22.05
N LEU A 169 -25.53 -13.37 -22.16
CA LEU A 169 -24.14 -13.67 -21.85
C LEU A 169 -23.19 -13.22 -22.98
N LEU A 170 -23.65 -13.33 -24.23
CA LEU A 170 -22.84 -13.10 -25.44
C LEU A 170 -23.12 -11.77 -26.16
N GLY A 171 -24.20 -11.07 -25.84
CA GLY A 171 -24.57 -9.83 -26.51
C GLY A 171 -23.52 -8.74 -26.28
N GLY A 172 -23.03 -8.16 -27.37
CA GLY A 172 -22.13 -7.00 -27.33
C GLY A 172 -20.69 -7.29 -26.92
N LEU A 173 -20.30 -8.56 -26.82
CA LEU A 173 -18.95 -8.97 -26.46
C LEU A 173 -17.87 -8.41 -27.39
N GLU A 174 -18.21 -8.06 -28.62
CA GLU A 174 -17.28 -7.48 -29.59
C GLU A 174 -16.63 -6.18 -29.09
N LYS A 175 -17.36 -5.39 -28.28
CA LYS A 175 -16.84 -4.14 -27.67
C LYS A 175 -16.16 -4.33 -26.31
N CYS A 176 -16.10 -5.57 -25.82
CA CYS A 176 -15.58 -5.86 -24.49
C CYS A 176 -14.18 -6.48 -24.54
N THR A 177 -13.46 -6.44 -23.43
CA THR A 177 -12.17 -7.11 -23.21
C THR A 177 -12.17 -7.81 -21.85
N GLY A 178 -11.29 -8.80 -21.66
CA GLY A 178 -11.12 -9.46 -20.36
C GLY A 178 -11.28 -10.98 -20.41
N SER A 179 -10.90 -11.61 -19.31
CA SER A 179 -10.80 -13.07 -19.20
C SER A 179 -12.15 -13.79 -19.34
N LEU A 180 -13.26 -13.16 -18.97
CA LEU A 180 -14.58 -13.75 -19.18
C LEU A 180 -14.92 -13.83 -20.68
N LYS A 181 -14.52 -12.85 -21.50
CA LYS A 181 -14.73 -12.89 -22.95
C LYS A 181 -13.96 -14.07 -23.58
N GLU A 182 -12.73 -14.28 -23.15
CA GLU A 182 -11.89 -15.41 -23.61
C GLU A 182 -12.53 -16.75 -23.25
N ALA A 183 -12.95 -16.93 -22.00
CA ALA A 183 -13.65 -18.13 -21.53
C ALA A 183 -14.94 -18.43 -22.34
N LEU A 184 -15.71 -17.38 -22.67
CA LEU A 184 -16.91 -17.53 -23.50
C LEU A 184 -16.60 -17.97 -24.93
N TYR A 185 -15.51 -17.48 -25.53
CA TYR A 185 -15.06 -17.97 -26.84
C TYR A 185 -14.56 -19.41 -26.79
N GLU A 186 -13.80 -19.78 -25.77
CA GLU A 186 -13.34 -21.16 -25.59
C GLU A 186 -14.52 -22.13 -25.48
N LEU A 187 -15.55 -21.78 -24.70
CA LEU A 187 -16.78 -22.56 -24.59
C LEU A 187 -17.50 -22.67 -25.95
N THR A 188 -17.63 -21.57 -26.67
CA THR A 188 -18.29 -21.54 -27.99
C THR A 188 -17.57 -22.44 -29.01
N ILE A 189 -16.23 -22.40 -29.03
CA ILE A 189 -15.41 -23.25 -29.91
C ILE A 189 -15.54 -24.72 -29.51
N ALA A 190 -15.58 -25.01 -28.21
CA ALA A 190 -15.75 -26.38 -27.71
C ALA A 190 -17.10 -26.97 -28.13
N GLN A 191 -18.19 -26.19 -28.03
CA GLN A 191 -19.53 -26.59 -28.48
C GLN A 191 -19.55 -26.88 -29.99
N TYR A 192 -19.00 -25.97 -30.81
CA TYR A 192 -18.95 -26.16 -32.26
C TYR A 192 -18.19 -27.43 -32.68
N LYS A 193 -17.07 -27.76 -32.00
CA LYS A 193 -16.31 -28.98 -32.29
C LYS A 193 -17.09 -30.27 -32.01
N GLN A 194 -18.01 -30.25 -31.05
CA GLN A 194 -18.85 -31.41 -30.73
C GLN A 194 -19.88 -31.65 -31.83
N GLU A 195 -20.49 -30.60 -32.39
CA GLU A 195 -21.50 -30.73 -33.46
C GLU A 195 -20.92 -31.27 -34.77
N VAL A 196 -19.71 -30.85 -35.13
CA VAL A 196 -19.07 -31.26 -36.40
C VAL A 196 -18.52 -32.70 -36.35
N SER A 197 -18.36 -33.27 -35.16
CA SER A 197 -17.83 -34.62 -34.96
C SER A 197 -18.91 -35.72 -35.04
N ILE A 198 -20.16 -35.34 -35.36
CA ILE A 198 -21.33 -36.21 -35.52
C ILE A 198 -21.64 -36.34 -37.01
#